data_AF-A0A3C0NIQ4-F1
#
_entry.id   AF-A0A3C0NIQ4-F1
#
_cell.length_a   1.000
_cell.length_b   1.000
_cell.length_c   1.000
_cell.angle_alpha   90.00
_cell.angle_beta   90.00
_cell.angle_gamma   90.00
#
_symmetry.space_group_name_H-M   'P 1'
#
loop_
_entity.id
_entity.type
_entity.pdbx_description
1 polymer ?
#
loop_
_entity_poly.entity_id
_entity_poly.type
_entity_poly.pdbx_seq_one_letter_code
_entity_poly.pdbx_strand_id
1 'polypeptide(L)'
;DKPAESWTDEDVTRFEINLSDLTRRFKNLEALRAEVAAKGGGFEARRITVTRPDGEEINQIVGIDRECQDQIEELVEKVLEILPNNTQLRQAVIAKLTERVLDLASETLPRIGEKRQQREDGQKTG
;
A
#
# COMPACT_ATOMS: atom_id res chain seq x y z
N ASP A 1 -8.76 -25.48 -21.98
CA ASP A 1 -9.75 -24.40 -21.82
C ASP A 1 -10.93 -24.56 -22.75
N LYS A 2 -12.09 -24.11 -22.28
CA LYS A 2 -13.34 -24.06 -23.03
C LYS A 2 -13.34 -22.79 -23.91
N PRO A 3 -13.69 -22.86 -25.21
CA PRO A 3 -13.67 -21.69 -26.07
C PRO A 3 -14.76 -20.69 -25.64
N ALA A 4 -14.48 -19.39 -25.84
CA ALA A 4 -15.36 -18.29 -25.40
C ALA A 4 -16.81 -18.43 -25.93
N GLU A 5 -16.96 -18.97 -27.14
CA GLU A 5 -18.25 -19.24 -27.79
C GLU A 5 -19.13 -20.25 -27.03
N SER A 6 -18.54 -21.04 -26.14
CA SER A 6 -19.26 -22.04 -25.35
C SER A 6 -19.49 -21.60 -23.90
N TRP A 7 -19.04 -20.42 -23.50
CA TRP A 7 -19.11 -19.95 -22.11
C TRP A 7 -20.54 -19.78 -21.64
N THR A 8 -20.81 -20.22 -20.41
CA THR A 8 -22.04 -19.88 -19.70
C THR A 8 -21.92 -18.53 -19.00
N ASP A 9 -23.03 -17.96 -18.54
CA ASP A 9 -23.01 -16.73 -17.73
C ASP A 9 -22.15 -16.86 -16.47
N GLU A 10 -22.09 -18.06 -15.90
CA GLU A 10 -21.22 -18.36 -14.76
C GLU A 10 -19.74 -18.34 -15.15
N ASP A 11 -19.39 -18.89 -16.32
CA ASP A 11 -18.03 -18.83 -16.87
C ASP A 11 -17.59 -17.37 -17.09
N VAL A 12 -18.49 -16.53 -17.63
CA VAL A 12 -18.27 -15.09 -17.83
C VAL A 12 -18.06 -14.37 -16.50
N THR A 13 -18.95 -14.57 -15.53
CA THR A 13 -18.86 -13.95 -14.20
C THR A 13 -17.54 -14.31 -13.51
N ARG A 14 -17.15 -15.58 -13.57
CA ARG A 14 -15.89 -16.05 -12.99
C ARG A 14 -14.68 -15.44 -13.68
N PHE A 15 -14.73 -15.31 -15.01
CA PHE A 15 -13.70 -14.63 -15.76
C PHE A 15 -13.55 -13.17 -15.35
N GLU A 16 -14.64 -12.42 -15.21
CA GLU A 16 -14.62 -11.00 -14.80
C GLU A 16 -14.03 -10.79 -13.40
N ILE A 17 -14.39 -11.65 -12.44
CA ILE A 17 -13.83 -11.63 -11.08
C ILE A 17 -12.32 -11.87 -11.12
N ASN A 18 -11.90 -12.90 -11.85
CA ASN A 18 -10.48 -13.25 -11.97
C ASN A 18 -9.68 -12.16 -12.69
N LEU A 19 -10.24 -11.58 -13.75
CA LEU A 19 -9.61 -10.49 -14.50
C LEU A 19 -9.46 -9.24 -13.64
N SER A 20 -10.48 -8.92 -12.84
CA SER A 20 -10.45 -7.79 -11.92
C SER A 20 -9.37 -7.96 -10.84
N ASP A 21 -9.29 -9.14 -10.22
CA ASP A 21 -8.25 -9.42 -9.24
C ASP A 21 -6.86 -9.45 -9.85
N LEU A 22 -6.69 -10.03 -11.05
CA LEU A 22 -5.42 -10.03 -11.77
C LEU A 22 -4.99 -8.61 -12.13
N THR A 23 -5.90 -7.78 -12.64
CA THR A 23 -5.64 -6.37 -12.97
C THR A 23 -5.22 -5.59 -11.73
N ARG A 24 -5.89 -5.82 -10.59
CA ARG A 24 -5.53 -5.20 -9.31
C ARG A 24 -4.12 -5.62 -8.87
N ARG A 25 -3.79 -6.91 -8.91
CA ARG A 25 -2.45 -7.42 -8.58
C ARG A 25 -1.38 -6.85 -9.52
N PHE A 26 -1.65 -6.76 -10.81
CA PHE A 26 -0.73 -6.22 -11.79
C PHE A 26 -0.48 -4.72 -11.57
N LYS A 27 -1.53 -3.92 -11.36
CA LYS A 27 -1.39 -2.50 -11.00
C LYS A 27 -0.59 -2.30 -9.71
N ASN A 28 -0.81 -3.15 -8.72
CA ASN A 28 -0.05 -3.11 -7.47
C ASN A 28 1.44 -3.41 -7.71
N LEU A 29 1.75 -4.38 -8.56
CA LEU A 29 3.13 -4.75 -8.91
C LEU A 29 3.81 -3.64 -9.72
N GLU A 30 3.12 -3.04 -10.68
CA GLU A 30 3.65 -1.93 -11.48
C GLU A 30 3.87 -0.67 -10.64
N ALA A 31 2.97 -0.36 -9.69
CA ALA A 31 3.18 0.72 -8.73
C ALA A 31 4.42 0.45 -7.85
N LEU A 32 4.57 -0.78 -7.37
CA LEU A 32 5.75 -1.21 -6.61
C LEU A 32 7.02 -1.05 -7.44
N ARG A 33 7.02 -1.51 -8.69
CA ARG A 33 8.16 -1.42 -9.61
C ARG A 33 8.51 0.03 -9.93
N ALA A 34 7.52 0.89 -10.17
CA ALA A 34 7.73 2.30 -10.47
C ALA A 34 8.37 3.04 -9.29
N GLU A 35 7.94 2.73 -8.06
CA GLU A 35 8.52 3.30 -6.86
C GLU A 35 9.92 2.72 -6.56
N VAL A 36 10.12 1.41 -6.81
CA VAL A 36 11.43 0.72 -6.78
C VAL A 36 12.43 1.33 -7.76
N ALA A 37 11.99 1.60 -8.99
CA ALA A 37 12.82 2.24 -10.00
C ALA A 37 13.15 3.71 -9.64
N ALA A 38 12.23 4.41 -8.97
CA ALA A 38 12.41 5.82 -8.62
C ALA A 38 13.43 6.07 -7.49
N LYS A 39 13.64 5.10 -6.59
CA LYS A 39 14.53 5.26 -5.42
C LYS A 39 15.91 4.59 -5.58
N GLY A 40 16.16 3.83 -6.66
CA GLY A 40 17.45 3.20 -6.96
C GLY A 40 17.68 1.85 -6.28
N GLY A 41 18.80 1.17 -6.59
CA GLY A 41 19.14 -0.13 -5.98
C GLY A 41 19.57 0.03 -4.53
N GLY A 42 19.09 -0.84 -3.63
CA GLY A 42 19.49 -0.85 -2.21
C GLY A 42 18.35 -0.93 -1.19
N PHE A 43 17.08 -0.91 -1.61
CA PHE A 43 15.96 -0.94 -0.68
C PHE A 43 14.93 -2.04 -0.98
N GLU A 44 14.18 -2.46 0.03
CA GLU A 44 13.06 -3.39 -0.06
C GLU A 44 11.73 -2.64 0.15
N ALA A 45 10.82 -2.74 -0.79
CA ALA A 45 9.50 -2.09 -0.68
C ALA A 45 8.47 -3.07 -0.10
N ARG A 46 7.76 -2.65 0.95
CA ARG A 46 6.66 -3.42 1.57
C ARG A 46 5.38 -2.60 1.58
N ARG A 47 4.25 -3.27 1.36
CA ARG A 47 2.92 -2.65 1.45
C ARG A 47 2.26 -2.98 2.78
N ILE A 48 1.71 -1.96 3.42
CA ILE A 48 0.91 -2.06 4.64
C ILE A 48 -0.53 -1.69 4.28
N THR A 49 -1.48 -2.56 4.66
CA THR A 49 -2.92 -2.30 4.52
C THR A 49 -3.61 -2.56 5.85
N VAL A 50 -4.39 -1.60 6.33
CA VAL A 50 -5.21 -1.72 7.56
C VAL A 50 -6.64 -1.30 7.23
N THR A 51 -7.58 -2.20 7.51
CA THR A 51 -9.02 -1.91 7.41
C THR A 51 -9.55 -1.64 8.81
N ARG A 52 -10.11 -0.45 9.01
CA ARG A 52 -10.71 -0.02 10.27
C ARG A 52 -12.12 -0.60 10.44
N PRO A 53 -12.65 -0.64 11.67
CA PRO A 53 -14.02 -1.09 11.92
C PRO A 53 -15.10 -0.25 11.23
N ASP A 54 -14.82 1.01 10.89
CA ASP A 54 -15.71 1.91 10.14
C ASP A 54 -15.68 1.65 8.62
N GLY A 55 -14.82 0.73 8.15
CA GLY A 55 -14.66 0.39 6.76
C GLY A 55 -13.63 1.25 6.01
N GLU A 56 -13.00 2.22 6.65
CA GLU A 56 -11.89 2.97 6.04
C GLU A 56 -10.65 2.08 5.88
N GLU A 57 -9.97 2.22 4.75
CA GLU A 57 -8.70 1.52 4.49
C GLU A 57 -7.53 2.49 4.46
N ILE A 58 -6.47 2.16 5.20
CA ILE A 58 -5.17 2.79 5.09
C ILE A 58 -4.31 1.91 4.20
N ASN A 59 -3.73 2.48 3.13
CA ASN A 59 -2.88 1.76 2.19
C ASN A 59 -1.58 2.54 1.94
N GLN A 60 -0.44 1.99 2.34
CA GLN A 60 0.85 2.68 2.25
C GLN A 60 1.97 1.73 1.81
N ILE A 61 2.82 2.20 0.91
CA ILE A 61 4.09 1.55 0.57
C ILE A 61 5.18 2.17 1.43
N VAL A 62 5.99 1.31 2.06
CA VAL A 62 7.13 1.69 2.88
C VAL A 62 8.38 1.13 2.22
N GLY A 63 9.35 1.99 1.95
CA GLY A 63 10.69 1.57 1.53
C GLY A 63 11.56 1.33 2.76
N ILE A 64 12.21 0.19 2.82
CA ILE A 64 13.17 -0.17 3.85
C ILE A 64 14.55 -0.17 3.21
N ASP A 65 15.40 0.77 3.61
CA ASP A 65 16.78 0.79 3.16
C ASP A 65 17.54 -0.39 3.76
N ARG A 66 18.30 -1.13 2.93
CA ARG A 66 19.14 -2.24 3.41
C ARG A 66 20.17 -1.77 4.42
N GLU A 67 20.66 -0.53 4.31
CA GLU A 67 21.61 0.04 5.28
C GLU A 67 21.01 0.21 6.67
N CYS A 68 19.68 0.36 6.76
CA CYS A 68 18.95 0.50 8.02
C CYS A 68 18.36 -0.81 8.53
N GLN A 69 18.50 -1.92 7.80
CA GLN A 69 17.83 -3.19 8.10
C GLN A 69 18.19 -3.72 9.50
N ASP A 70 19.48 -3.71 9.85
CA ASP A 70 19.95 -4.21 11.15
C ASP A 70 19.42 -3.33 12.31
N GLN A 71 19.40 -2.01 12.12
CA GLN A 71 18.85 -1.08 13.10
C GLN A 71 17.35 -1.30 13.29
N ILE A 72 16.61 -1.57 12.21
CA ILE A 72 15.18 -1.88 12.28
C ILE A 72 14.95 -3.18 13.04
N GLU A 73 15.72 -4.22 12.76
CA GLU A 73 15.59 -5.52 13.45
C GLU A 73 15.88 -5.39 14.96
N GLU A 74 16.91 -4.63 15.34
CA GLU A 74 17.21 -4.37 16.75
C GLU A 74 16.05 -3.64 17.47
N LEU A 75 15.39 -2.70 16.80
CA LEU A 75 14.22 -2.02 17.33
C LEU A 75 13.01 -2.96 17.44
N VAL A 76 12.81 -3.87 16.47
CA VAL A 76 11.75 -4.87 16.52
C VAL A 76 11.93 -5.77 17.73
N GLU A 77 13.15 -6.27 17.97
CA GLU A 77 13.43 -7.13 19.13
C GLU A 77 13.16 -6.41 20.46
N LYS A 78 13.62 -5.16 20.61
CA LYS A 78 13.33 -4.34 21.80
C LYS A 78 11.82 -4.15 22.03
N VAL A 79 11.05 -3.98 20.95
CA VAL A 79 9.58 -3.88 21.05
C VAL A 79 8.97 -5.24 21.43
N LEU A 80 9.50 -6.36 20.94
CA LEU A 80 9.01 -7.69 21.31
C LEU A 80 9.36 -8.08 22.75
N GLU A 81 10.47 -7.58 23.30
CA GLU A 81 10.85 -7.77 24.70
C GLU A 81 9.88 -7.10 25.68
N ILE A 82 9.39 -5.90 25.36
CA ILE A 82 8.40 -5.19 26.20
C ILE A 82 6.99 -5.78 26.07
N LEU A 83 6.71 -6.50 24.99
CA LEU A 83 5.40 -7.10 24.75
C LEU A 83 5.33 -8.51 25.33
N PRO A 84 4.29 -8.82 26.13
CA PRO A 84 4.10 -10.17 26.64
C PRO A 84 4.03 -11.17 25.48
N ASN A 85 4.47 -12.41 25.73
CA ASN A 85 4.44 -13.48 24.75
C ASN A 85 3.01 -14.02 24.53
N ASN A 86 2.13 -13.15 24.06
CA ASN A 86 0.75 -13.41 23.71
C ASN A 86 0.51 -12.90 22.29
N THR A 87 0.32 -13.83 21.35
CA THR A 87 0.18 -13.54 19.93
C THR A 87 -0.96 -12.58 19.63
N GLN A 88 -2.12 -12.77 20.26
CA GLN A 88 -3.30 -11.94 20.01
C GLN A 88 -3.09 -10.50 20.49
N LEU A 89 -2.46 -10.33 21.65
CA LEU A 89 -2.11 -9.00 22.17
C LEU A 89 -1.05 -8.33 21.31
N ARG A 90 -0.01 -9.05 20.88
CA ARG A 90 1.02 -8.51 19.95
C ARG A 90 0.41 -8.05 18.63
N GLN A 91 -0.47 -8.84 18.03
CA GLN A 91 -1.19 -8.46 16.81
C GLN A 91 -2.05 -7.21 17.02
N ALA A 92 -2.78 -7.12 18.14
CA ALA A 92 -3.59 -5.95 18.46
C ALA A 92 -2.73 -4.68 18.64
N VAL A 93 -1.56 -4.81 19.27
CA VAL A 93 -0.60 -3.70 19.41
C VAL A 93 -0.07 -3.27 18.04
N ILE A 94 0.31 -4.20 17.17
CA ILE A 94 0.81 -3.88 15.81
C ILE A 94 -0.26 -3.14 15.01
N ALA A 95 -1.52 -3.59 15.05
CA ALA A 95 -2.63 -2.92 14.37
C ALA A 95 -2.78 -1.48 14.88
N LYS A 96 -2.79 -1.27 16.20
CA LYS A 96 -2.91 0.07 16.81
C LYS A 96 -1.72 0.98 16.55
N LEU A 97 -0.50 0.42 16.55
CA LEU A 97 0.71 1.16 16.22
C LEU A 97 0.69 1.61 14.76
N THR A 98 0.24 0.72 13.87
CA THR A 98 0.11 1.02 12.44
C THR A 98 -0.89 2.16 12.21
N GLU A 99 -2.09 2.08 12.79
CA GLU A 99 -3.07 3.17 12.73
C GLU A 99 -2.45 4.50 13.19
N ARG A 100 -1.77 4.51 14.34
CA ARG A 100 -1.19 5.73 14.92
C ARG A 100 -0.07 6.34 14.07
N VAL A 101 0.82 5.52 13.52
CA VAL A 101 1.97 5.96 12.72
C VAL A 101 1.49 6.48 11.35
N LEU A 102 0.55 5.79 10.71
CA LEU A 102 0.09 6.17 9.37
C LEU A 102 -0.88 7.37 9.43
N ASP A 103 -1.66 7.55 10.50
CA ASP A 103 -2.43 8.78 10.72
C ASP A 103 -1.53 10.01 10.79
N LEU A 104 -0.42 9.94 11.54
CA LEU A 104 0.56 11.04 11.62
C LEU A 104 1.22 11.32 10.26
N ALA A 105 1.47 10.29 9.46
CA ALA A 105 2.03 10.45 8.11
C ALA A 105 1.04 11.15 7.16
N SER A 106 -0.27 10.93 7.33
CA SER A 106 -1.32 11.58 6.55
C SER A 106 -1.47 13.07 6.85
N GLU A 107 -1.14 13.52 8.07
CA GLU A 107 -1.12 14.94 8.46
C GLU A 107 0.14 15.67 7.98
N THR A 108 1.25 14.94 7.80
CA THR A 108 2.58 15.53 7.53
C THR A 108 2.91 15.62 6.04
N LEU A 109 2.28 14.82 5.17
CA LEU A 109 2.50 14.86 3.72
C LEU A 109 1.45 15.71 3.00
N PRO A 110 1.83 16.67 2.14
CA PRO A 110 0.86 17.31 1.27
C PRO A 110 0.26 16.24 0.35
N ARG A 111 -1.08 16.14 0.34
CA ARG A 111 -1.81 15.22 -0.54
C ARG A 111 -1.31 15.43 -1.98
N ILE A 112 -0.57 14.44 -2.50
CA ILE A 112 -0.08 14.45 -3.87
C ILE A 112 -1.30 14.27 -4.79
N GLY A 113 -1.97 15.38 -5.06
CA GLY A 113 -3.23 15.45 -5.79
C GLY A 113 -3.72 16.88 -6.02
N GLU A 114 -3.32 17.87 -5.21
CA GLU A 114 -3.89 19.23 -5.28
C GLU A 114 -3.13 20.22 -6.19
N LYS A 115 -2.05 19.83 -6.87
CA LYS A 115 -1.33 20.72 -7.81
C LYS A 115 -1.48 20.31 -9.28
N ARG A 116 -2.70 20.36 -9.81
CA ARG A 116 -2.91 20.43 -11.29
C ARG A 116 -3.97 21.41 -11.78
N GLN A 117 -4.52 22.28 -10.95
CA GLN A 117 -5.45 23.33 -11.40
C GLN A 117 -5.02 24.71 -10.88
N GLN A 118 -3.96 25.26 -11.49
CA GLN A 118 -3.64 26.69 -11.44
C GLN A 118 -2.48 27.01 -12.41
N ARG A 119 -2.57 26.57 -13.68
CA ARG A 119 -1.72 27.08 -14.78
C ARG A 119 -2.46 27.07 -16.12
N GLU A 120 -3.75 27.41 -16.14
CA GLU A 120 -4.47 27.74 -17.37
C GLU A 120 -5.51 28.81 -17.03
N ASP A 121 -5.07 30.04 -16.78
CA ASP A 121 -5.91 31.25 -16.89
C ASP A 121 -5.04 32.51 -16.77
N GLY A 122 -4.05 32.62 -17.66
CA GLY A 122 -3.14 33.77 -17.69
C GLY A 122 -2.66 34.17 -19.09
N GLN A 123 -3.31 33.67 -20.14
CA GLN A 123 -2.95 34.05 -21.51
C GLN A 123 -4.19 34.12 -22.40
N LYS A 124 -4.99 35.18 -22.20
CA LYS A 124 -5.78 35.75 -23.30
C LYS A 124 -5.45 37.23 -23.42
N THR A 125 -4.67 37.47 -24.46
CA THR A 125 -4.50 38.71 -25.23
C THR A 125 -5.80 39.47 -25.46
N GLY A 126 -5.72 40.81 -25.38
CA GLY A 126 -6.76 41.76 -25.77
C GLY A 126 -6.41 43.15 -25.26
#